data_AF-A0AAD7CEQ2-F1
#
_entry.id   AF-A0AAD7CEQ2-F1
#
_cell.length_a   1.000
_cell.length_b   1.000
_cell.length_c   1.000
_cell.angle_alpha   90.00
_cell.angle_beta   90.00
_cell.angle_gamma   90.00
#
_symmetry.space_group_name_H-M   'P 1'
#
loop_
_entity.id
_entity.type
_entity.pdbx_description
1 polymer ?
#
loop_
_entity_poly.entity_id
_entity_poly.type
_entity_poly.pdbx_seq_one_letter_code
_entity_poly.pdbx_strand_id
1 'polypeptide(L)'
;DGREFTGPGLDHGVFIPFRIMFGNVFTDIPIVEVSFDSSLSPEINWGVGKAVAKLREEGILVLSGGLTVHDLGDYGCFAPETAQPAHIDFDHAIVEAVKVENVRSRKTVLMNLVQHPGFRASHPREDHFVPIYVAAGAGDGGAARVVTDMYGAETVAFGL
;
A
#
# COMPACT_ATOMS: atom_id res chain seq x y z
N ASP A 1 8.50 -19.33 -7.79
CA ASP A 1 9.49 -19.43 -6.70
C ASP A 1 10.93 -19.25 -7.22
N GLY A 2 11.12 -18.51 -8.33
CA GLY A 2 12.44 -18.21 -8.87
C GLY A 2 13.16 -19.35 -9.60
N ARG A 3 12.62 -20.58 -9.62
CA ARG A 3 13.22 -21.68 -10.38
C ARG A 3 12.95 -21.42 -11.87
N GLU A 4 13.99 -21.08 -12.64
CA GLU A 4 14.02 -20.80 -14.10
C GLU A 4 14.16 -19.31 -14.53
N PHE A 5 14.12 -18.34 -13.62
CA PHE A 5 14.40 -16.93 -13.99
C PHE A 5 15.90 -16.61 -13.85
N THR A 6 16.57 -16.27 -14.96
CA THR A 6 17.97 -15.81 -14.96
C THR A 6 18.02 -14.28 -14.81
N GLY A 7 17.80 -13.80 -13.60
CA GLY A 7 17.87 -12.40 -13.18
C GLY A 7 17.54 -12.29 -11.67
N PRO A 8 17.61 -11.11 -11.03
CA PRO A 8 17.03 -10.95 -9.70
C PRO A 8 15.53 -11.25 -9.83
N GLY A 9 15.08 -12.38 -9.29
CA GLY A 9 13.67 -12.75 -9.35
C GLY A 9 12.80 -11.75 -8.60
N LEU A 10 11.50 -11.72 -8.94
CA LEU A 10 10.51 -10.90 -8.25
C LEU A 10 10.53 -11.22 -6.76
N ASP A 11 10.59 -10.18 -5.93
CA ASP A 11 10.54 -10.37 -4.48
C ASP A 11 9.18 -10.91 -4.01
N HIS A 12 9.08 -11.31 -2.74
CA HIS A 12 7.86 -11.89 -2.20
C HIS A 12 6.65 -10.94 -2.26
N GLY A 13 6.90 -9.62 -2.12
CA GLY A 13 5.91 -8.56 -2.14
C GLY A 13 5.34 -8.31 -3.53
N VAL A 14 6.02 -8.76 -4.59
CA VAL A 14 5.49 -8.78 -5.96
C VAL A 14 4.91 -10.15 -6.31
N PHE A 15 5.66 -11.23 -6.07
CA PHE A 15 5.27 -12.58 -6.47
C PHE A 15 3.96 -13.05 -5.82
N ILE A 16 3.76 -12.80 -4.52
CA ILE A 16 2.57 -13.29 -3.80
C ILE A 16 1.29 -12.57 -4.26
N PRO A 17 1.21 -11.22 -4.28
CA PRO A 17 0.01 -10.54 -4.75
C PRO A 17 -0.34 -10.88 -6.20
N PHE A 18 0.66 -10.99 -7.08
CA PHE A 18 0.42 -11.38 -8.47
C PHE A 18 -0.15 -12.79 -8.60
N ARG A 19 0.30 -13.75 -7.78
CA ARG A 19 -0.30 -15.09 -7.75
C ARG A 19 -1.73 -15.10 -7.23
N ILE A 20 -2.07 -14.21 -6.29
CA ILE A 20 -3.44 -14.06 -5.81
C ILE A 20 -4.33 -13.48 -6.92
N MET A 21 -3.85 -12.46 -7.65
CA MET A 21 -4.62 -11.81 -8.71
C MET A 21 -4.76 -12.65 -9.99
N PHE A 22 -3.70 -13.37 -10.39
CA PHE A 22 -3.60 -14.00 -11.71
C PHE A 22 -3.40 -15.53 -11.67
N GLY A 23 -3.33 -16.12 -10.47
CA GLY A 23 -3.10 -17.55 -10.29
C GLY A 23 -1.64 -17.97 -10.45
N ASN A 24 -1.42 -19.26 -10.70
CA ASN A 24 -0.08 -19.84 -10.77
C ASN A 24 0.55 -19.77 -12.18
N VAL A 25 -0.12 -19.13 -13.13
CA VAL A 25 0.34 -19.01 -14.52
C VAL A 25 1.09 -17.70 -14.65
N PHE A 26 2.32 -17.76 -15.17
CA PHE A 26 3.06 -16.55 -15.51
C PHE A 26 2.35 -15.85 -16.68
N THR A 27 2.05 -14.57 -16.50
CA THR A 27 1.44 -13.75 -17.53
C THR A 27 2.55 -13.11 -18.38
N ASP A 28 2.26 -12.85 -19.66
CA ASP A 28 3.18 -12.13 -20.55
C ASP A 28 3.18 -10.60 -20.28
N ILE A 29 2.65 -10.17 -19.13
CA ILE A 29 2.58 -8.76 -18.73
C ILE A 29 3.96 -8.36 -18.18
N PRO A 30 4.67 -7.39 -18.79
CA PRO A 30 5.95 -6.93 -18.28
C PRO A 30 5.80 -6.26 -16.90
N ILE A 31 6.70 -6.59 -15.98
CA ILE A 31 6.77 -5.99 -14.64
C ILE A 31 8.07 -5.20 -14.53
N VAL A 32 7.98 -3.98 -14.00
CA VAL A 32 9.13 -3.16 -13.63
C VAL A 32 9.06 -2.93 -12.13
N GLU A 33 10.03 -3.45 -11.40
CA GLU A 33 10.17 -3.22 -9.96
C GLU A 33 10.86 -1.88 -9.72
N VAL A 34 10.26 -1.06 -8.86
CA VAL A 34 10.77 0.26 -8.50
C VAL A 34 10.74 0.39 -6.99
N SER A 35 11.87 0.77 -6.40
CA SER A 35 11.95 1.06 -4.97
C SER A 35 11.32 2.42 -4.66
N PHE A 36 10.68 2.51 -3.49
CA PHE A 36 10.24 3.77 -2.92
C PHE A 36 11.43 4.51 -2.24
N ASP A 37 11.21 5.76 -1.82
CA ASP A 37 12.26 6.57 -1.19
C ASP A 37 12.63 6.03 0.21
N SER A 38 13.92 5.79 0.43
CA SER A 38 14.44 5.13 1.62
C SER A 38 14.31 5.93 2.92
N SER A 39 13.97 7.22 2.86
CA SER A 39 13.69 8.02 4.06
C SER A 39 12.37 7.65 4.73
N LEU A 40 11.50 6.90 4.02
CA LEU A 40 10.16 6.54 4.47
C LEU A 40 9.24 7.74 4.71
N SER A 41 9.60 8.94 4.23
CA SER A 41 8.77 10.13 4.34
C SER A 41 7.46 9.97 3.53
N PRO A 42 6.29 10.19 4.15
CA PRO A 42 5.01 10.24 3.44
C PRO A 42 5.00 11.21 2.27
N GLU A 43 5.51 12.43 2.46
CA GLU A 43 5.51 13.49 1.46
C GLU A 43 6.43 13.19 0.29
N ILE A 44 7.63 12.66 0.55
CA ILE A 44 8.57 12.30 -0.51
C ILE A 44 7.99 11.15 -1.34
N ASN A 45 7.44 10.12 -0.68
CA ASN A 45 6.85 8.98 -1.37
C ASN A 45 5.54 9.31 -2.11
N TRP A 46 4.76 10.27 -1.62
CA TRP A 46 3.69 10.87 -2.41
C TRP A 46 4.24 11.56 -3.67
N GLY A 47 5.38 12.25 -3.55
CA GLY A 47 6.10 12.85 -4.67
C GLY A 47 6.56 11.81 -5.70
N VAL A 48 7.06 10.65 -5.26
CA VAL A 48 7.39 9.51 -6.13
C VAL A 48 6.15 9.05 -6.91
N GLY A 49 5.02 8.88 -6.22
CA GLY A 49 3.73 8.57 -6.86
C GLY A 49 3.36 9.59 -7.94
N LYS A 50 3.48 10.88 -7.63
CA LYS A 50 3.22 11.95 -8.61
C LYS A 50 4.13 11.86 -9.84
N ALA A 51 5.40 11.53 -9.65
CA ALA A 51 6.36 11.43 -10.75
C ALA A 51 5.97 10.35 -11.77
N VAL A 52 5.32 9.27 -11.32
CA VAL A 52 4.86 8.16 -12.17
C VAL A 52 3.39 8.28 -12.59
N ALA A 53 2.65 9.29 -12.14
CA ALA A 53 1.21 9.42 -12.36
C ALA A 53 0.83 9.37 -13.86
N LYS A 54 1.64 9.99 -14.73
CA LYS A 54 1.40 10.04 -16.18
C LYS A 54 1.44 8.67 -16.86
N LEU A 55 2.16 7.70 -16.29
CA LEU A 55 2.21 6.32 -16.84
C LEU A 55 0.82 5.68 -16.89
N ARG A 56 -0.10 6.09 -15.99
CA ARG A 56 -1.50 5.65 -15.98
C ARG A 56 -2.26 6.05 -17.25
N GLU A 57 -1.90 7.17 -17.86
CA GLU A 57 -2.48 7.64 -19.13
C GLU A 57 -1.91 6.86 -20.33
N GLU A 58 -0.77 6.19 -20.15
CA GLU A 58 -0.08 5.38 -21.18
C GLU A 58 -0.46 3.90 -21.10
N GLY A 59 -1.49 3.55 -20.32
CA GLY A 59 -1.97 2.17 -20.16
C GLY A 59 -1.14 1.32 -19.19
N ILE A 60 -0.28 1.94 -18.37
CA ILE A 60 0.53 1.26 -17.36
C ILE A 60 -0.21 1.25 -16.02
N LEU A 61 -0.37 0.06 -15.45
CA LEU A 61 -0.91 -0.11 -14.10
C LEU A 61 0.19 0.17 -13.06
N VAL A 62 -0.05 1.17 -12.21
CA VAL A 62 0.81 1.44 -11.05
C VAL A 62 0.30 0.64 -9.86
N LEU A 63 1.08 -0.34 -9.41
CA LEU A 63 0.84 -1.11 -8.19
C LEU A 63 1.87 -0.73 -7.13
N SER A 64 1.41 -0.56 -5.89
CA SER A 64 2.25 -0.28 -4.73
C SER A 64 1.82 -1.20 -3.61
N GLY A 65 2.65 -2.21 -3.31
CA GLY A 65 2.33 -3.28 -2.36
C GLY A 65 2.93 -3.02 -0.99
N GLY A 66 2.15 -3.32 0.06
CA GLY A 66 2.52 -3.15 1.46
C GLY A 66 1.49 -3.84 2.36
N LEU A 67 1.48 -3.48 3.64
CA LEU A 67 0.52 -3.95 4.64
C LEU A 67 0.10 -2.77 5.54
N THR A 68 -1.19 -2.67 5.82
CA THR A 68 -1.79 -1.63 6.69
C THR A 68 -1.63 -1.93 8.17
N VAL A 69 -1.31 -3.18 8.53
CA VAL A 69 -0.83 -3.60 9.85
C VAL A 69 0.31 -4.60 9.67
N HIS A 70 1.48 -4.31 10.23
CA HIS A 70 2.65 -5.19 10.14
C HIS A 70 3.62 -4.99 11.31
N ASP A 71 3.43 -5.80 12.36
CA ASP A 71 4.36 -5.91 13.48
C ASP A 71 4.75 -7.38 13.72
N LEU A 72 6.02 -7.71 13.48
CA LEU A 72 6.58 -9.04 13.75
C LEU A 72 6.94 -9.25 15.23
N GLY A 73 6.92 -8.20 16.04
CA GLY A 73 7.03 -8.25 17.49
C GLY A 73 5.72 -8.64 18.19
N ASP A 74 4.58 -8.35 17.56
CA ASP A 74 3.25 -8.77 17.98
C ASP A 74 2.53 -9.55 16.87
N TYR A 75 2.77 -10.86 16.80
CA TYR A 75 2.07 -11.74 15.84
C TYR A 75 0.55 -11.74 15.99
N GLY A 76 0.00 -11.34 17.15
CA GLY A 76 -1.43 -11.20 17.35
C GLY A 76 -2.05 -10.14 16.43
N CYS A 77 -1.26 -9.18 15.94
CA CYS A 77 -1.72 -8.10 15.08
C CYS A 77 -2.17 -8.56 13.68
N PHE A 78 -1.82 -9.77 13.23
CA PHE A 78 -2.14 -10.26 11.88
C PHE A 78 -3.53 -10.90 11.74
N ALA A 79 -4.31 -10.99 12.82
CA ALA A 79 -5.68 -11.48 12.79
C ALA A 79 -6.56 -10.61 13.69
N PRO A 80 -7.75 -10.19 13.21
CA PRO A 80 -8.60 -9.27 13.97
C PRO A 80 -9.08 -9.86 15.29
N GLU A 81 -9.17 -11.19 15.42
CA GLU A 81 -9.58 -11.87 16.65
C GLU A 81 -8.53 -11.80 17.77
N THR A 82 -7.27 -11.60 17.42
CA THR A 82 -6.13 -11.57 18.35
C THR A 82 -5.47 -10.20 18.46
N ALA A 83 -5.79 -9.29 17.54
CA ALA A 83 -5.21 -7.97 17.48
C ALA A 83 -5.64 -7.11 18.68
N GLN A 84 -4.67 -6.38 19.23
CA GLN A 84 -4.98 -5.36 20.23
C GLN A 84 -5.79 -4.20 19.62
N PRO A 85 -6.60 -3.48 20.42
CA PRO A 85 -7.45 -2.39 19.92
C PRO A 85 -6.69 -1.34 19.11
N ALA A 86 -5.43 -1.05 19.46
CA ALA A 86 -4.61 -0.09 18.75
C ALA A 86 -4.41 -0.41 17.25
N HIS A 87 -4.33 -1.69 16.89
CA HIS A 87 -4.21 -2.11 15.49
C HIS A 87 -5.55 -1.98 14.76
N ILE A 88 -6.63 -2.47 15.38
CA ILE A 88 -8.00 -2.37 14.84
C ILE A 88 -8.37 -0.90 14.59
N ASP A 89 -8.12 -0.03 15.56
CA ASP A 89 -8.45 1.40 15.46
C ASP A 89 -7.64 2.08 14.35
N PHE A 90 -6.38 1.67 14.14
CA PHE A 90 -5.53 2.21 13.09
C PHE A 90 -5.95 1.73 11.69
N ASP A 91 -6.23 0.43 11.54
CA ASP A 91 -6.79 -0.17 10.32
C ASP A 91 -8.07 0.56 9.87
N HIS A 92 -9.02 0.72 10.81
CA HIS A 92 -10.23 1.51 10.55
C HIS A 92 -9.92 2.97 10.17
N ALA A 93 -8.94 3.62 10.82
CA ALA A 93 -8.57 4.99 10.48
C ALA A 93 -8.01 5.11 9.05
N ILE A 94 -7.31 4.09 8.54
CA ILE A 94 -6.83 4.04 7.15
C ILE A 94 -8.01 3.96 6.19
N VAL A 95 -8.94 3.03 6.43
CA VAL A 95 -10.15 2.85 5.63
C VAL A 95 -10.97 4.15 5.57
N GLU A 96 -11.17 4.82 6.71
CA GLU A 96 -11.90 6.08 6.76
C GLU A 96 -11.14 7.23 6.08
N ALA A 97 -9.81 7.27 6.19
CA ALA A 97 -8.99 8.24 5.47
C ALA A 97 -9.18 8.11 3.95
N VAL A 98 -9.19 6.89 3.43
CA VAL A 98 -9.38 6.62 1.99
C VAL A 98 -10.76 7.07 1.50
N LYS A 99 -11.81 6.90 2.32
CA LYS A 99 -13.20 7.25 1.98
C LYS A 99 -13.46 8.76 1.92
N VAL A 100 -12.53 9.61 2.35
CA VAL A 100 -12.69 11.06 2.27
C VAL A 100 -12.84 11.50 0.81
N GLU A 101 -14.01 12.05 0.46
CA GLU A 101 -14.36 12.43 -0.92
C GLU A 101 -13.53 13.62 -1.43
N ASN A 102 -13.32 14.63 -0.58
CA ASN A 102 -12.54 15.80 -0.97
C ASN A 102 -11.05 15.43 -1.06
N VAL A 103 -10.48 15.50 -2.27
CA VAL A 103 -9.09 15.12 -2.55
C VAL A 103 -8.07 15.82 -1.64
N ARG A 104 -8.23 17.13 -1.40
CA ARG A 104 -7.29 17.89 -0.55
C ARG A 104 -7.41 17.42 0.91
N SER A 105 -8.63 17.27 1.40
CA SER A 105 -8.87 16.76 2.75
C SER A 105 -8.35 15.33 2.91
N ARG A 106 -8.58 14.44 1.93
CA ARG A 106 -8.09 13.06 1.93
C ARG A 106 -6.57 13.02 2.08
N LYS A 107 -5.85 13.82 1.29
CA LYS A 107 -4.41 13.93 1.42
C LYS A 107 -4.01 14.34 2.84
N THR A 108 -4.64 15.37 3.40
CA THR A 108 -4.35 15.81 4.78
C THR A 108 -4.58 14.69 5.80
N VAL A 109 -5.69 13.95 5.70
CA VAL A 109 -5.98 12.85 6.63
C VAL A 109 -4.97 11.71 6.46
N LEU A 110 -4.64 11.31 5.23
CA LEU A 110 -3.62 10.29 4.95
C LEU A 110 -2.25 10.68 5.53
N MET A 111 -1.84 11.94 5.39
CA MET A 111 -0.56 12.43 5.95
C MET A 111 -0.54 12.38 7.48
N ASN A 112 -1.70 12.58 8.12
CA ASN A 112 -1.82 12.54 9.57
C ASN A 112 -1.88 11.12 10.16
N LEU A 113 -2.01 10.07 9.34
CA LEU A 113 -2.04 8.68 9.83
C LEU A 113 -0.77 8.29 10.60
N VAL A 114 0.40 8.83 10.23
CA VAL A 114 1.65 8.55 10.97
C VAL A 114 1.67 9.12 12.39
N GLN A 115 0.72 10.01 12.71
CA GLN A 115 0.52 10.56 14.06
C GLN A 115 -0.58 9.82 14.83
N HIS A 116 -1.25 8.85 14.21
CA HIS A 116 -2.28 8.07 14.87
C HIS A 116 -1.67 7.26 16.03
N PRO A 117 -2.32 7.17 17.21
CA PRO A 117 -1.78 6.42 18.36
C PRO A 117 -1.45 4.96 18.04
N GLY A 118 -2.24 4.33 17.16
CA GLY A 118 -2.03 2.95 16.72
C GLY A 118 -0.96 2.76 15.63
N PHE A 119 -0.40 3.84 15.08
CA PHE A 119 0.58 3.74 13.99
C PHE A 119 1.84 2.97 14.42
N ARG A 120 2.47 3.37 15.53
CA ARG A 120 3.72 2.73 15.99
C ARG A 120 3.52 1.32 16.55
N ALA A 121 2.31 1.01 17.03
CA ALA A 121 1.95 -0.36 17.36
C ALA A 121 1.88 -1.20 16.08
N SER A 122 1.19 -0.71 15.05
CA SER A 122 1.00 -1.44 13.79
C SER A 122 2.22 -1.47 12.89
N HIS A 123 3.14 -0.51 13.05
CA HIS A 123 4.33 -0.33 12.24
C HIS A 123 5.49 0.17 13.12
N PRO A 124 6.27 -0.74 13.72
CA PRO A 124 7.51 -0.37 14.40
C PRO A 124 8.44 0.44 13.49
N ARG A 125 8.41 0.12 12.20
CA ARG A 125 9.00 0.86 11.08
C ARG A 125 7.96 1.02 9.97
N GLU A 126 8.03 2.12 9.24
CA GLU A 126 7.02 2.59 8.30
C GLU A 126 7.06 1.88 6.93
N ASP A 127 8.03 0.98 6.70
CA ASP A 127 8.37 0.42 5.39
C ASP A 127 7.22 -0.32 4.71
N HIS A 128 6.38 -1.04 5.47
CA HIS A 128 5.21 -1.73 4.91
C HIS A 128 3.99 -0.79 4.75
N PHE A 129 3.97 0.38 5.39
CA PHE A 129 2.87 1.34 5.30
C PHE A 129 3.08 2.37 4.18
N VAL A 130 4.31 2.88 4.04
CA VAL A 130 4.70 3.93 3.08
C VAL A 130 4.23 3.69 1.63
N PRO A 131 4.17 2.45 1.10
CA PRO A 131 3.64 2.17 -0.22
C PRO A 131 2.26 2.80 -0.51
N ILE A 132 1.40 3.00 0.50
CA ILE A 132 0.10 3.68 0.32
C ILE A 132 0.26 5.10 -0.23
N TYR A 133 1.32 5.82 0.16
CA TYR A 133 1.57 7.19 -0.27
C TYR A 133 2.01 7.25 -1.73
N VAL A 134 2.74 6.25 -2.22
CA VAL A 134 3.11 6.14 -3.64
C VAL A 134 1.86 5.94 -4.49
N ALA A 135 0.97 5.00 -4.11
CA ALA A 135 -0.28 4.77 -4.82
C ALA A 135 -1.20 6.00 -4.79
N ALA A 136 -1.36 6.63 -3.62
CA ALA A 136 -2.17 7.83 -3.46
C ALA A 136 -1.59 9.03 -4.25
N GLY A 137 -0.27 9.15 -4.35
CA GLY A 137 0.41 10.16 -5.16
C GLY A 137 0.22 9.95 -6.66
N ALA A 138 0.25 8.70 -7.14
CA ALA A 138 -0.01 8.36 -8.54
C ALA A 138 -1.48 8.59 -8.95
N GLY A 139 -2.39 8.43 -7.98
CA GLY A 139 -3.82 8.72 -8.10
C GLY A 139 -4.24 10.12 -7.66
N ASP A 140 -3.29 11.04 -7.42
CA ASP A 140 -3.61 12.37 -6.89
C ASP A 140 -4.52 13.14 -7.86
N GLY A 141 -5.57 13.75 -7.32
CA GLY A 141 -6.59 14.47 -8.11
C GLY A 141 -7.87 13.70 -8.42
N GLY A 142 -7.90 12.37 -8.35
CA GLY A 142 -9.10 11.56 -8.61
C GLY A 142 -9.81 11.08 -7.34
N ALA A 143 -10.93 10.39 -7.49
CA ALA A 143 -11.60 9.71 -6.40
C ALA A 143 -10.76 8.52 -5.88
N ALA A 144 -11.09 8.02 -4.69
CA ALA A 144 -10.49 6.81 -4.15
C ALA A 144 -11.60 5.88 -3.64
N ARG A 145 -11.32 4.58 -3.65
CA ARG A 145 -12.26 3.55 -3.22
C ARG A 145 -11.51 2.38 -2.60
N VAL A 146 -12.00 1.93 -1.45
CA VAL A 146 -11.63 0.62 -0.89
C VAL A 146 -12.31 -0.45 -1.75
N VAL A 147 -11.49 -1.27 -2.40
CA VAL A 147 -11.93 -2.38 -3.28
C VAL A 147 -12.18 -3.63 -2.44
N THR A 148 -11.27 -3.91 -1.52
CA THR A 148 -11.37 -5.02 -0.56
C THR A 148 -10.99 -4.49 0.80
N ASP A 149 -11.87 -4.71 1.77
CA ASP A 149 -11.70 -4.32 3.18
C ASP A 149 -11.34 -5.59 3.97
N MET A 150 -10.08 -6.00 3.84
CA MET A 150 -9.51 -7.14 4.55
C MET A 150 -8.53 -6.57 5.58
N TYR A 151 -8.83 -6.77 6.86
CA TYR A 151 -8.01 -6.29 7.97
C TYR A 151 -6.51 -6.58 7.74
N GLY A 152 -5.68 -5.55 7.86
CA GLY A 152 -4.22 -5.60 7.68
C GLY A 152 -3.75 -5.70 6.22
N ALA A 153 -4.65 -5.81 5.25
CA ALA A 153 -4.35 -6.07 3.84
C ALA A 153 -5.37 -5.46 2.86
N GLU A 154 -5.87 -4.26 3.13
CA GLU A 154 -6.87 -3.59 2.31
C GLU A 154 -6.34 -3.31 0.90
N THR A 155 -7.23 -3.48 -0.08
CA THR A 155 -6.95 -3.10 -1.47
C THR A 155 -7.63 -1.78 -1.76
N VAL A 156 -6.86 -0.77 -2.14
CA VAL A 156 -7.37 0.59 -2.41
C VAL A 156 -7.07 1.00 -3.85
N ALA A 157 -8.07 1.53 -4.54
CA ALA A 157 -7.91 2.18 -5.83
C ALA A 157 -7.90 3.69 -5.66
N PHE A 158 -6.82 4.36 -6.10
CA PHE A 158 -6.70 5.82 -6.15
C PHE A 158 -6.76 6.34 -7.58
N GLY A 159 -7.25 7.56 -7.74
CA GLY A 159 -7.28 8.25 -9.04
C GLY A 159 -8.43 7.80 -9.95
N LEU A 160 -9.54 7.35 -9.36
CA LEU A 160 -10.77 6.99 -10.07
C LEU A 160 -11.53 8.20 -10.61
#